data_AF-A0A820KWF8-F1
#
_entry.id   AF-A0A820KWF8-F1
#
_cell.length_a   1.000
_cell.length_b   1.000
_cell.length_c   1.000
_cell.angle_alpha   90.00
_cell.angle_beta   90.00
_cell.angle_gamma   90.00
#
_symmetry.space_group_name_H-M   'P 1'
#
loop_
_entity.id
_entity.type
_entity.pdbx_description
1 polymer ?
#
loop_
_entity_poly.entity_id
_entity_poly.type
_entity_poly.pdbx_seq_one_letter_code
_entity_poly.pdbx_strand_id
1 'polypeptide(L)'
;ICEYQNGGCDNNATCFHQPNDNVVTCTCKPGYTDSDPSPTKVMCIDICEYNNGGCDNNATCSHPSNSNAVTCTCKPGYTDSDPSVTKVVCVDICEYQNGGCDNNATCFHQPNDNVVTCTCKPGYTDSDPSPTKV
;
A
#
# COMPACT_ATOMS: atom_id res chain seq x y z
N ILE A 1 -26.91 -8.71 25.21
CA ILE A 1 -27.08 -7.79 24.05
C ILE A 1 -26.20 -8.23 22.88
N CYS A 2 -24.87 -8.32 23.04
CA CYS A 2 -23.98 -8.79 21.96
C CYS A 2 -24.24 -10.23 21.49
N GLU A 3 -24.75 -11.11 22.35
CA GLU A 3 -25.08 -12.51 22.00
C GLU A 3 -26.21 -12.64 20.96
N TYR A 4 -27.01 -11.59 20.77
CA TYR A 4 -28.09 -11.56 19.80
C TYR A 4 -27.74 -10.61 18.65
N GLN A 5 -27.63 -11.14 17.43
CA GLN A 5 -27.29 -10.37 16.21
C GLN A 5 -26.07 -9.45 16.37
N ASN A 6 -25.03 -9.89 17.10
CA ASN A 6 -23.83 -9.09 17.39
C ASN A 6 -24.14 -7.71 18.01
N GLY A 7 -25.25 -7.58 18.74
CA GLY A 7 -25.71 -6.29 19.28
C GLY A 7 -26.04 -5.23 18.22
N GLY A 8 -26.27 -5.64 16.97
CA GLY A 8 -26.47 -4.74 15.82
C GLY A 8 -25.17 -4.23 15.19
N CYS A 9 -24.00 -4.69 15.64
CA CYS A 9 -22.72 -4.35 15.04
C CYS A 9 -22.50 -5.05 13.70
N ASP A 10 -21.68 -4.44 12.84
CA ASP A 10 -21.21 -5.04 11.59
C ASP A 10 -20.56 -6.42 11.81
N ASN A 11 -20.59 -7.29 10.80
CA ASN A 11 -20.00 -8.63 10.86
C ASN A 11 -18.48 -8.62 11.11
N ASN A 12 -17.79 -7.58 10.63
CA ASN A 12 -16.37 -7.34 10.85
C ASN A 12 -16.10 -6.46 12.07
N ALA A 13 -17.09 -6.23 12.93
CA ALA A 13 -16.94 -5.57 14.21
C ALA A 13 -17.03 -6.55 15.39
N THR A 14 -16.37 -6.18 16.48
CA THR A 14 -16.55 -6.77 17.80
C THR A 14 -17.56 -5.95 18.57
N CYS A 15 -18.58 -6.61 19.12
CA CYS A 15 -19.55 -5.99 20.01
C CYS A 15 -19.04 -6.01 21.45
N PHE A 16 -19.12 -4.86 22.11
CA PHE A 16 -18.91 -4.70 23.54
C PHE A 16 -20.15 -4.10 24.19
N HIS A 17 -20.66 -4.75 25.23
CA HIS A 17 -21.84 -4.30 25.98
C HIS A 17 -21.43 -3.96 27.41
N GLN A 18 -21.63 -2.70 27.80
CA GLN A 18 -21.38 -2.29 29.19
C GLN A 18 -22.51 -2.79 30.10
N PRO A 19 -22.20 -3.51 31.19
CA PRO A 19 -23.24 -4.09 32.07
C PRO A 19 -24.13 -3.06 32.78
N ASN A 20 -23.71 -1.79 32.84
CA ASN A 20 -24.25 -0.82 33.78
C ASN A 20 -25.25 0.17 33.16
N ASP A 21 -25.31 0.28 31.83
CA ASP A 21 -26.07 1.33 31.13
C ASP A 21 -26.76 0.86 29.83
N ASN A 22 -26.79 -0.44 29.55
CA ASN A 22 -27.32 -1.03 28.30
C ASN A 22 -26.70 -0.43 27.01
N VAL A 23 -25.53 0.21 27.11
CA VAL A 23 -24.85 0.78 25.95
C VAL A 23 -24.06 -0.31 25.23
N VAL A 24 -24.20 -0.32 23.90
CA VAL A 24 -23.42 -1.17 22.99
C VAL A 24 -22.41 -0.31 22.26
N THR A 25 -21.15 -0.75 22.27
CA THR A 25 -20.08 -0.20 21.44
C THR A 25 -19.66 -1.23 20.42
N CYS A 26 -19.56 -0.83 19.17
CA CYS A 26 -19.02 -1.64 18.08
C CYS A 26 -17.62 -1.13 17.74
N THR A 27 -16.65 -2.04 17.60
CA THR A 27 -15.30 -1.68 17.18
C THR A 27 -14.84 -2.62 16.08
N CYS A 28 -14.32 -2.11 14.97
CA CYS A 28 -13.82 -2.95 13.89
C CYS A 28 -12.74 -3.93 14.37
N LYS A 29 -12.82 -5.16 13.86
CA LYS A 29 -11.80 -6.19 14.07
C LYS A 29 -10.47 -5.75 13.43
N PRO A 30 -9.34 -6.31 13.87
CA PRO A 30 -8.05 -6.04 13.23
C PRO A 30 -8.12 -6.28 11.71
N GLY A 31 -7.53 -5.37 10.93
CA GLY A 31 -7.59 -5.39 9.48
C GLY A 31 -8.78 -4.64 8.88
N TYR A 32 -9.69 -4.12 9.70
CA TYR A 32 -10.87 -3.37 9.25
C TYR A 32 -10.88 -1.95 9.84
N THR A 33 -11.39 -1.00 9.07
CA THR A 33 -11.62 0.39 9.49
C THR A 33 -13.08 0.74 9.35
N ASP A 34 -13.54 1.69 10.18
CA ASP A 34 -14.85 2.27 10.01
C ASP A 34 -14.86 3.16 8.77
N SER A 35 -15.78 2.86 7.85
CA SER A 35 -16.01 3.63 6.63
C SER A 35 -17.17 4.63 6.77
N ASP A 36 -17.93 4.55 7.86
CA ASP A 36 -19.03 5.46 8.15
C ASP A 36 -18.51 6.63 9.01
N PRO A 37 -18.70 7.90 8.60
CA PRO A 37 -18.34 9.04 9.44
C PRO A 37 -19.31 9.25 10.61
N SER A 38 -20.44 8.54 10.66
CA SER A 38 -21.46 8.68 11.70
C SER A 38 -21.02 8.04 13.02
N PRO A 39 -21.19 8.73 14.17
CA PRO A 39 -20.87 8.15 15.48
C PRO A 39 -21.86 7.07 15.95
N THR A 40 -22.98 6.89 15.26
CA THR A 40 -24.05 5.96 15.68
C THR A 40 -24.04 4.64 14.94
N LYS A 41 -23.23 4.51 13.89
CA LYS A 41 -23.18 3.33 13.03
C LYS A 41 -21.75 3.05 12.65
N VAL A 42 -21.30 1.82 12.90
CA VAL A 42 -19.96 1.36 12.53
C VAL A 42 -20.08 0.44 11.32
N MET A 43 -19.41 0.78 10.23
CA MET A 43 -19.35 -0.03 9.01
C MET A 43 -17.91 -0.43 8.71
N CYS A 44 -17.58 -1.66 9.07
CA CYS A 44 -16.21 -2.16 8.99
C CYS A 44 -15.90 -2.72 7.61
N ILE A 45 -15.03 -2.02 6.89
CA ILE A 45 -14.48 -2.42 5.59
C ILE A 45 -13.00 -2.77 5.75
N ASP A 46 -12.48 -3.65 4.89
CA ASP A 46 -11.05 -3.95 4.84
C ASP A 46 -10.25 -2.64 4.68
N ILE A 47 -9.19 -2.47 5.48
CA ILE A 47 -8.39 -1.24 5.50
C ILE A 47 -7.79 -0.95 4.12
N CYS A 48 -7.41 -1.98 3.36
CA CYS A 48 -6.86 -1.82 2.03
C CYS A 48 -7.92 -1.52 0.96
N GLU A 49 -9.18 -1.86 1.20
CA GLU A 49 -10.29 -1.44 0.32
C GLU A 49 -10.69 0.02 0.58
N TYR A 50 -10.45 0.53 1.80
CA TYR A 50 -10.71 1.92 2.15
C TYR A 50 -9.51 2.82 1.85
N ASN A 51 -9.62 3.64 0.80
CA ASN A 51 -8.57 4.58 0.37
C ASN A 51 -7.19 3.91 0.21
N ASN A 52 -7.14 2.67 -0.28
CA ASN A 52 -5.93 1.87 -0.45
C ASN A 52 -5.06 1.78 0.83
N GLY A 53 -5.68 1.78 2.02
CA GLY A 53 -4.97 1.82 3.30
C GLY A 53 -4.09 3.07 3.51
N GLY A 54 -4.30 4.13 2.71
CA GLY A 54 -3.45 5.31 2.68
C GLY A 54 -2.17 5.16 1.84
N CYS A 55 -2.01 4.05 1.12
CA CYS A 55 -0.88 3.84 0.21
C CYS A 55 -0.96 4.74 -1.03
N ASP A 56 0.19 4.97 -1.65
CA ASP A 56 0.29 5.65 -2.94
C ASP A 56 -0.56 4.95 -4.03
N ASN A 57 -1.01 5.70 -5.03
CA ASN A 57 -1.82 5.15 -6.13
C ASN A 57 -1.06 4.10 -6.95
N ASN A 58 0.27 4.20 -7.03
CA ASN A 58 1.17 3.24 -7.67
C ASN A 58 1.68 2.16 -6.69
N ALA A 59 1.06 2.03 -5.51
CA ALA A 59 1.34 0.98 -4.55
C ALA A 59 0.15 0.03 -4.39
N THR A 60 0.47 -1.21 -4.01
CA THR A 60 -0.47 -2.22 -3.53
C THR A 60 -0.47 -2.18 -2.01
N CYS A 61 -1.67 -2.14 -1.42
CA CYS A 61 -1.87 -2.26 0.01
C CYS A 61 -1.99 -3.74 0.44
N SER A 62 -1.42 -4.06 1.60
CA SER A 62 -1.63 -5.33 2.29
C SER A 62 -1.58 -5.13 3.81
N HIS A 63 -2.18 -6.03 4.58
CA HIS A 63 -2.06 -6.04 6.03
C HIS A 63 -2.12 -7.48 6.58
N PRO A 64 -1.56 -7.76 7.77
CA PRO A 64 -1.79 -9.02 8.47
C PRO A 64 -3.27 -9.12 8.89
N SER A 65 -3.85 -10.31 8.86
CA SER A 65 -5.24 -10.54 9.25
C SER A 65 -5.56 -10.24 10.73
N ASN A 66 -4.53 -10.06 11.57
CA ASN A 66 -4.63 -9.83 13.01
C ASN A 66 -4.09 -8.45 13.44
N SER A 67 -3.87 -7.53 12.49
CA SER A 67 -3.28 -6.22 12.77
C SER A 67 -3.91 -5.13 11.89
N ASN A 68 -3.90 -3.90 12.39
CA ASN A 68 -4.23 -2.70 11.60
C ASN A 68 -2.99 -2.11 10.90
N ALA A 69 -1.84 -2.77 11.01
CA ALA A 69 -0.61 -2.32 10.37
C ALA A 69 -0.69 -2.55 8.85
N VAL A 70 -0.76 -1.45 8.09
CA VAL A 70 -0.73 -1.46 6.63
C VAL A 70 0.71 -1.52 6.13
N THR A 71 0.93 -2.35 5.11
CA THR A 71 2.16 -2.40 4.32
C THR A 71 1.84 -1.98 2.89
N CYS A 72 2.51 -0.93 2.42
CA CYS A 72 2.44 -0.47 1.04
C CYS A 72 3.64 -1.00 0.27
N THR A 73 3.42 -1.53 -0.93
CA THR A 73 4.50 -2.00 -1.81
C THR A 73 4.28 -1.47 -3.21
N CYS A 74 5.30 -0.85 -3.80
CA CYS A 74 5.19 -0.32 -5.15
C CYS A 74 4.83 -1.41 -6.16
N LYS A 75 3.92 -1.07 -7.08
CA LYS A 75 3.54 -1.91 -8.20
C LYS A 75 4.75 -2.14 -9.11
N PRO A 76 4.74 -3.20 -9.93
CA PRO A 76 5.78 -3.41 -10.94
C PRO A 76 6.02 -2.16 -11.80
N GLY A 77 7.28 -1.84 -12.06
CA GLY A 77 7.72 -0.65 -12.78
C GLY A 77 7.89 0.60 -11.90
N TYR A 78 7.54 0.52 -10.62
CA TYR A 78 7.68 1.62 -9.67
C TYR A 78 8.64 1.27 -8.54
N THR A 79 9.35 2.28 -8.03
CA THR A 79 10.23 2.17 -6.87
C THR A 79 9.86 3.23 -5.83
N ASP A 80 10.16 2.93 -4.57
CA ASP A 80 10.01 3.92 -3.50
C ASP A 80 11.08 5.01 -3.64
N SER A 81 10.64 6.25 -3.73
CA SER A 81 11.52 7.41 -3.91
C SER A 81 12.30 7.78 -2.67
N ASP A 82 11.81 7.41 -1.48
CA ASP A 82 12.50 7.64 -0.22
C ASP A 82 12.23 6.51 0.79
N PRO A 83 13.04 5.44 0.78
CA PRO A 83 12.90 4.33 1.73
C PRO A 83 13.18 4.73 3.19
N SER A 84 13.65 5.95 3.47
CA SER A 84 13.97 6.40 4.82
C SER A 84 12.76 6.94 5.58
N VAL A 85 11.68 7.29 4.87
CA VAL A 85 10.43 7.73 5.47
C VAL A 85 9.43 6.59 5.58
N THR A 86 8.51 6.69 6.54
CA THR A 86 7.48 5.68 6.76
C THR A 86 6.39 5.67 5.68
N LYS A 87 6.27 6.75 4.91
CA LYS A 87 5.30 6.87 3.83
C LYS A 87 5.95 6.48 2.51
N VAL A 88 5.53 5.34 1.96
CA VAL A 88 5.96 4.86 0.64
C VAL A 88 5.41 5.79 -0.45
N VAL A 89 6.30 6.31 -1.30
CA VAL A 89 5.93 7.14 -2.46
C VAL A 89 6.54 6.51 -3.71
N CYS A 90 5.67 5.91 -4.51
CA CYS A 90 6.04 5.11 -5.67
C CYS A 90 6.16 5.96 -6.92
N VAL A 91 7.38 6.07 -7.45
CA VAL A 91 7.72 6.79 -8.68
C VAL A 91 8.16 5.79 -9.75
N ASP A 92 8.01 6.16 -11.01
CA ASP A 92 8.49 5.35 -12.13
C ASP A 92 9.99 5.05 -11.93
N ILE A 93 10.38 3.79 -12.10
CA ILE A 93 11.75 3.35 -11.82
C ILE A 93 12.79 4.09 -12.68
N CYS A 94 12.44 4.53 -13.88
CA CYS A 94 13.31 5.32 -14.74
C CYS A 94 13.33 6.81 -14.37
N GLU A 95 12.30 7.32 -13.70
CA GLU A 95 12.32 8.68 -13.15
C GLU A 95 13.19 8.77 -11.89
N TYR A 96 13.31 7.67 -11.14
CA TYR A 96 14.19 7.59 -9.98
C TYR A 96 15.61 7.18 -10.37
N GLN A 97 16.56 8.12 -10.26
CA GLN A 97 18.00 7.87 -10.52
C GLN A 97 18.26 7.20 -11.89
N ASN A 98 17.45 7.51 -12.92
CA ASN A 98 17.52 6.92 -14.25
C ASN A 98 17.49 5.38 -14.24
N GLY A 99 16.76 4.76 -13.31
CA GLY A 99 16.73 3.30 -13.13
C GLY A 99 18.09 2.68 -12.80
N GLY A 100 19.06 3.50 -12.38
CA GLY A 100 20.45 3.09 -12.17
C GLY A 100 21.30 3.01 -13.44
N CYS A 101 20.77 3.43 -14.60
CA CYS A 101 21.53 3.56 -15.84
C CYS A 101 22.51 4.74 -15.79
N ASP A 102 23.57 4.69 -16.60
CA ASP A 102 24.50 5.81 -16.77
C ASP A 102 23.77 7.07 -17.26
N ASN A 103 24.33 8.24 -16.94
CA ASN A 103 23.78 9.53 -17.38
C ASN A 103 23.75 9.66 -18.91
N ASN A 104 24.59 8.91 -19.63
CA ASN A 104 24.63 8.85 -21.08
C ASN A 104 23.84 7.67 -21.66
N ALA A 105 23.06 6.97 -20.84
CA ALA A 105 22.11 5.96 -21.27
C ALA A 105 20.66 6.45 -21.08
N THR A 106 19.75 5.84 -21.83
CA THR A 106 18.30 6.01 -21.68
C THR A 106 17.75 4.81 -20.93
N CYS A 107 16.94 5.05 -19.91
CA CYS A 107 16.26 4.03 -19.15
C CYS A 107 14.91 3.65 -19.80
N PHE A 108 14.60 2.37 -19.77
CA PHE A 108 13.31 1.80 -20.13
C PHE A 108 12.97 0.62 -19.22
N HIS A 109 11.69 0.42 -18.88
CA HIS A 109 11.23 -0.77 -18.17
C HIS A 109 9.92 -1.29 -18.78
N GLN A 110 9.62 -2.57 -18.58
CA GLN A 110 8.31 -3.10 -18.97
C GLN A 110 7.26 -2.70 -17.92
N PRO A 111 5.99 -2.47 -18.31
CA PRO A 111 4.95 -2.05 -17.37
C PRO A 111 4.63 -3.05 -16.24
N ASN A 112 4.99 -4.32 -16.40
CA ASN A 112 4.52 -5.42 -15.54
C ASN A 112 5.65 -6.15 -14.79
N ASP A 113 6.88 -5.62 -14.83
CA ASP A 113 8.00 -6.14 -14.06
C ASP A 113 8.87 -4.98 -13.55
N ASN A 114 9.91 -5.31 -12.78
CA ASN A 114 10.88 -4.33 -12.29
C ASN A 114 12.19 -4.39 -13.09
N VAL A 115 12.16 -4.91 -14.32
CA VAL A 115 13.35 -5.08 -15.14
C VAL A 115 13.64 -3.78 -15.89
N VAL A 116 14.76 -3.16 -15.53
CA VAL A 116 15.30 -1.98 -16.20
C VAL A 116 16.21 -2.40 -17.34
N THR A 117 16.03 -1.76 -18.49
CA THR A 117 16.91 -1.84 -19.65
C THR A 117 17.53 -0.48 -19.90
N CYS A 118 18.85 -0.43 -19.99
CA CYS A 118 19.63 0.77 -20.28
C CYS A 118 20.14 0.72 -21.72
N THR A 119 20.00 1.80 -22.48
CA THR A 119 20.51 1.89 -23.86
C THR A 119 21.36 3.13 -24.03
N CYS A 120 22.62 2.99 -24.45
CA CYS A 120 23.51 4.12 -24.72
C CYS A 120 22.86 5.13 -25.67
N LYS A 121 22.98 6.42 -25.34
CA LYS A 121 22.62 7.51 -26.25
C LYS A 121 23.57 7.48 -27.47
N PRO A 122 23.15 8.03 -28.62
CA PRO A 122 24.00 8.07 -29.81
C PRO A 122 25.36 8.72 -29.52
N GLY A 123 26.45 8.07 -29.96
CA GLY A 123 27.82 8.52 -29.73
C GLY A 123 28.49 7.97 -28.46
N TYR A 124 27.77 7.21 -27.64
CA TYR A 124 28.30 6.52 -26.46
C TYR A 124 28.33 5.01 -26.69
N THR A 125 29.26 4.34 -26.03
CA THR A 125 29.40 2.88 -26.04
C THR A 125 29.56 2.40 -24.62
N ASP A 126 28.92 1.27 -24.32
CA ASP A 126 29.11 0.60 -23.04
C ASP A 126 30.54 0.08 -22.91
N SER A 127 31.19 0.41 -21.80
CA SER A 127 32.51 -0.09 -21.46
C SER A 127 32.50 -1.05 -20.27
N ASP A 128 31.34 -1.19 -19.61
CA ASP A 128 31.15 -2.15 -18.52
C ASP A 128 30.76 -3.52 -19.12
N PRO A 129 31.53 -4.59 -18.86
CA PRO A 129 31.15 -5.93 -19.30
C PRO A 129 29.95 -6.51 -18.53
N SER A 130 29.43 -5.80 -17.52
CA SER A 130 28.31 -6.25 -16.68
C SER A 130 26.96 -5.99 -17.36
N PRO A 131 26.09 -7.00 -17.52
CA PRO A 131 24.83 -6.86 -18.25
C PRO A 131 23.75 -6.03 -17.52
N THR A 132 24.05 -5.47 -16.34
CA THR A 132 23.06 -4.87 -15.43
C THR A 132 23.15 -3.35 -15.31
N LYS A 133 24.16 -2.69 -15.88
CA LYS A 133 24.31 -1.23 -15.85
C LYS A 133 25.06 -0.76 -17.10
N VAL A 134 24.34 -0.11 -18.01
CA VAL A 134 24.89 0.59 -19.19
C VAL A 134 24.92 2.07 -18.91
#